data_AF-A0A1C5CP21-F1
#
_entry.id   AF-A0A1C5CP21-F1
#
_cell.length_a   1.000
_cell.length_b   1.000
_cell.length_c   1.000
_cell.angle_alpha   90.00
_cell.angle_beta   90.00
_cell.angle_gamma   90.00
#
_symmetry.space_group_name_H-M   'P 1'
#
loop_
_entity.id
_entity.type
_entity.pdbx_description
1 polymer ?
#
loop_
_entity_poly.entity_id
_entity_poly.type
_entity_poly.pdbx_seq_one_letter_code
_entity_poly.pdbx_strand_id
1 'polypeptide(L)' 'APRVPSVTVPALPRVPGGGMDVCALGRGYGGWPAGSPQARICSETYGR' A
#
# COMPACT_ATOMS: atom_id res chain seq x y z
N ALA A 1 23.53 19.08 -23.77
CA ALA A 1 22.86 18.09 -22.90
C ALA A 1 21.44 17.83 -23.43
N PRO A 2 20.89 16.61 -23.33
CA PRO A 2 19.52 16.31 -23.76
C PRO A 2 18.50 17.09 -22.93
N ARG A 3 17.43 17.60 -23.56
CA ARG A 3 16.35 18.32 -22.89
C ARG A 3 15.24 17.34 -22.52
N VAL A 4 15.00 17.16 -21.22
CA VAL A 4 13.92 16.32 -20.69
C VAL A 4 12.62 17.14 -20.66
N PRO A 5 11.51 16.65 -21.24
CA PRO A 5 10.23 17.33 -21.13
C PRO A 5 9.69 17.20 -19.70
N SER A 6 9.20 18.31 -19.14
CA SER A 6 8.47 18.32 -17.87
C SER A 6 7.05 17.78 -18.08
N VAL A 7 6.70 16.70 -17.40
CA VAL A 7 5.34 16.12 -17.41
C VAL A 7 4.67 16.43 -16.08
N THR A 8 3.39 16.81 -16.12
CA THR A 8 2.61 17.01 -14.89
C THR A 8 2.17 15.65 -14.36
N VAL A 9 2.62 15.29 -13.15
CA VAL A 9 2.21 14.05 -12.47
C VAL A 9 0.88 14.31 -11.74
N PRO A 10 -0.15 13.47 -11.94
CA PRO A 10 -1.38 13.57 -11.17
C PRO A 10 -1.12 13.40 -9.68
N ALA A 11 -1.78 14.22 -8.86
CA ALA A 11 -1.70 14.06 -7.41
C ALA A 11 -2.36 12.74 -6.98
N LEU A 12 -1.62 11.92 -6.23
CA LEU A 12 -2.19 10.72 -5.62
C LEU A 12 -3.15 11.12 -4.49
N PRO A 13 -4.26 10.37 -4.28
CA PRO A 13 -5.13 10.57 -3.14
C PRO A 13 -4.34 10.47 -1.84
N ARG A 14 -4.49 11.46 -0.95
CA ARG A 14 -3.87 11.43 0.38
C ARG A 14 -4.72 10.55 1.29
N VAL A 15 -4.15 9.45 1.76
CA VAL A 15 -4.81 8.60 2.75
C VAL A 15 -4.66 9.24 4.13
N PRO A 16 -5.75 9.54 4.86
CA PRO A 16 -5.66 10.02 6.23
C PRO A 16 -4.97 8.95 7.09
N GLY A 17 -3.94 9.30 7.86
CA GLY A 17 -3.30 8.39 8.83
C GLY A 17 -1.92 7.83 8.45
N GLY A 18 -1.24 8.36 7.43
CA GLY A 18 0.22 8.17 7.24
C GLY A 18 0.71 6.75 6.91
N GLY A 19 -0.18 5.78 6.83
CA GLY A 19 0.13 4.41 6.45
C GLY A 19 -1.17 3.68 6.34
N MET A 20 -1.64 3.49 5.10
CA MET A 20 -2.71 2.53 4.84
C MET A 20 -2.30 1.19 5.46
N ASP A 21 -3.13 0.64 6.34
CA ASP A 21 -2.90 -0.68 6.93
C ASP A 21 -2.85 -1.70 5.79
N VAL A 22 -1.63 -2.08 5.42
CA VAL A 22 -1.34 -3.05 4.36
C VAL A 22 -2.05 -4.38 4.63
N CYS A 23 -2.34 -4.70 5.89
CA CYS A 23 -3.06 -5.91 6.24
C CYS A 23 -4.55 -5.75 5.93
N ALA A 24 -5.12 -4.57 6.16
CA ALA A 24 -6.50 -4.27 5.75
C ALA A 24 -6.64 -4.28 4.22
N LEU A 25 -5.66 -3.76 3.49
CA LEU A 25 -5.65 -3.79 2.03
C LEU A 25 -5.53 -5.21 1.48
N GLY A 26 -4.62 -6.02 2.02
CA GLY A 26 -4.46 -7.41 1.62
C GLY A 26 -5.73 -8.23 1.86
N ARG A 27 -6.45 -7.99 2.95
CA ARG A 27 -7.75 -8.62 3.23
C ARG A 27 -8.85 -8.16 2.26
N GLY A 28 -8.97 -6.86 2.03
CA GLY A 28 -10.07 -6.29 1.24
C GLY A 28 -9.89 -6.38 -0.28
N TYR A 29 -8.67 -6.20 -0.77
CA TYR A 29 -8.36 -6.16 -2.21
C TYR A 29 -7.50 -7.34 -2.66
N GLY A 30 -6.59 -7.81 -1.79
CA GLY A 30 -5.73 -8.97 -2.09
C GLY A 30 -6.39 -10.32 -1.85
N GLY A 31 -7.59 -10.34 -1.25
CA GLY A 31 -8.33 -11.57 -0.95
C GLY A 31 -7.63 -12.49 0.07
N TRP A 32 -6.78 -11.94 0.95
CA TRP A 32 -6.03 -12.75 1.91
C TRP A 32 -6.96 -13.38 2.96
N PRO A 33 -7.03 -14.72 3.04
CA PRO A 33 -7.79 -15.39 4.09
C PRO A 33 -7.21 -15.09 5.48
N ALA A 34 -8.05 -15.15 6.51
CA ALA A 34 -7.58 -15.05 7.89
C ALA A 34 -6.56 -16.16 8.18
N GLY A 35 -5.41 -15.79 8.76
CA GLY A 35 -4.34 -16.74 9.08
C GLY A 35 -3.50 -17.20 7.89
N SER A 36 -3.72 -16.67 6.68
CA SER A 36 -2.85 -16.97 5.53
C SER A 36 -1.40 -16.55 5.80
N PRO A 37 -0.41 -17.14 5.11
CA PRO A 37 0.98 -16.72 5.22
C PRO A 37 1.15 -15.21 5.04
N GLN A 38 0.45 -14.62 4.06
CA GLN A 38 0.51 -13.19 3.79
C GLN A 38 -0.10 -12.36 4.92
N ALA A 39 -1.23 -12.79 5.50
CA ALA A 39 -1.86 -12.12 6.62
C ALA A 39 -0.99 -12.17 7.89
N ARG A 40 -0.31 -13.29 8.15
CA ARG A 40 0.61 -13.45 9.28
C ARG A 40 1.84 -12.56 9.11
N ILE A 41 2.52 -12.64 7.97
CA ILE A 41 3.70 -11.81 7.68
C ILE A 41 3.35 -10.33 7.79
N CYS A 42 2.19 -9.92 7.27
CA CYS A 42 1.76 -8.54 7.37
C CYS A 42 1.59 -8.09 8.82
N SER A 43 0.95 -8.90 9.65
CA SER A 43 0.74 -8.57 11.07
C SER A 43 2.07 -8.50 11.82
N GLU A 44 3.01 -9.39 11.52
CA GLU A 44 4.36 -9.40 12.12
C GLU A 44 5.22 -8.22 11.67
N THR A 45 5.07 -7.76 10.43
CA THR A 45 5.94 -6.72 9.84
C THR A 45 5.36 -5.32 9.97
N TYR A 46 4.04 -5.20 9.90
CA TYR A 46 3.31 -3.94 9.75
C TYR A 46 2.14 -3.78 10.72
N GLY A 47 1.82 -4.81 11.52
CA GLY A 47 0.79 -4.73 12.56
C GLY A 47 1.22 -3.75 13.64
N ARG A 48 0.60 -2.57 13.65
CA ARG A 48 0.77 -1.54 14.68
C ARG A 48 -0.16 -1.80 15.84
#